data_AF-A0A089QJR4-F1
#
_entry.id   AF-A0A089QJR4-F1
#
_cell.length_a   1.000
_cell.length_b   1.000
_cell.length_c   1.000
_cell.angle_alpha   90.00
_cell.angle_beta   90.00
_cell.angle_gamma   90.00
#
_symmetry.space_group_name_H-M   'P 1'
#
loop_
_entity.id
_entity.type
_entity.pdbx_description
1 polymer ?
#
loop_
_entity_poly.entity_id
_entity_poly.type
_entity_poly.pdbx_seq_one_letter_code
_entity_poly.pdbx_strand_id
1 'polypeptide(L)'
;MSKKETTNPKEVRNQNYETKKMNNLEKSNKKKDKGLPWWVEFLFVQIGLPDKLLIKILKAKKQSKEFIKNENKSLITLFFVITTLAYFYPVIKHTKNKLDCEVIARNYIIKNKNTIGINNREIRMLSTNFCYGGEEIYEIENLKN
;
A
#
# COMPACT_ATOMS: atom_id res chain seq x y z
N MET A 1 -98.02 7.58 -9.82
CA MET A 1 -97.98 6.79 -11.06
C MET A 1 -97.25 7.62 -12.12
N SER A 2 -96.27 7.01 -12.80
CA SER A 2 -95.40 7.47 -13.93
C SER A 2 -94.64 8.81 -13.81
N LYS A 3 -93.29 8.88 -13.77
CA LYS A 3 -92.29 8.70 -14.88
C LYS A 3 -92.64 9.58 -16.10
N LYS A 4 -91.79 10.45 -16.68
CA LYS A 4 -90.39 10.32 -17.19
C LYS A 4 -90.00 11.72 -17.76
N GLU A 5 -88.77 12.24 -17.78
CA GLU A 5 -87.69 12.04 -18.80
C GLU A 5 -86.54 13.07 -18.51
N THR A 6 -85.28 12.64 -18.30
CA THR A 6 -84.08 12.68 -19.22
C THR A 6 -83.62 14.12 -19.59
N THR A 7 -82.34 14.57 -19.55
CA THR A 7 -81.04 13.97 -19.89
C THR A 7 -79.90 14.97 -19.52
N ASN A 8 -78.69 14.48 -19.23
CA ASN A 8 -77.40 15.20 -18.99
C ASN A 8 -76.83 15.85 -20.30
N PRO A 9 -75.90 16.84 -20.30
CA PRO A 9 -74.49 16.60 -19.92
C PRO A 9 -73.69 17.73 -19.25
N LYS A 10 -72.52 17.31 -18.73
CA LYS A 10 -71.44 18.06 -18.08
C LYS A 10 -70.77 19.05 -19.04
N GLU A 11 -70.41 20.25 -18.54
CA GLU A 11 -69.26 20.98 -19.06
C GLU A 11 -68.60 21.92 -18.01
N VAL A 12 -67.40 21.52 -17.61
CA VAL A 12 -66.18 22.30 -17.32
C VAL A 12 -66.36 23.74 -16.83
N ARG A 13 -66.14 23.98 -15.52
CA ARG A 13 -65.86 25.32 -14.99
C ARG A 13 -64.39 25.40 -14.58
N ASN A 14 -63.67 26.25 -15.30
CA ASN A 14 -62.23 26.47 -15.30
C ASN A 14 -61.63 26.74 -13.90
N GLN A 15 -60.57 26.00 -13.59
CA GLN A 15 -59.61 26.32 -12.54
C GLN A 15 -58.61 27.36 -13.07
N ASN A 16 -58.67 28.59 -12.56
CA ASN A 16 -57.57 29.55 -12.69
C ASN A 16 -57.30 30.14 -11.31
N TYR A 17 -56.58 29.39 -10.49
CA TYR A 17 -55.82 29.97 -9.38
C TYR A 17 -54.45 30.34 -9.93
N GLU A 18 -54.22 31.65 -10.06
CA GLU A 18 -52.91 32.23 -10.33
C GLU A 18 -51.91 31.76 -9.27
N THR A 19 -51.15 30.73 -9.59
CA THR A 19 -49.98 30.33 -8.81
C THR A 19 -48.81 31.21 -9.24
N LYS A 20 -48.69 32.30 -8.50
CA LYS A 20 -47.54 33.20 -8.39
C LYS A 20 -46.21 32.44 -8.64
N LYS A 21 -45.60 32.70 -9.80
CA LYS A 21 -44.31 32.17 -10.24
C LYS A 21 -43.21 32.60 -9.26
N MET A 22 -42.86 31.73 -8.32
CA MET A 22 -41.80 31.96 -7.34
C MET A 22 -40.48 31.47 -7.92
N ASN A 23 -39.75 32.37 -8.58
CA ASN A 23 -38.38 32.12 -9.05
C ASN A 23 -37.42 32.17 -7.86
N ASN A 24 -37.39 31.11 -7.05
CA ASN A 24 -36.22 30.77 -6.26
C ASN A 24 -35.78 29.40 -6.76
N LEU A 25 -34.88 29.39 -7.75
CA LEU A 25 -34.06 28.22 -8.02
C LEU A 25 -33.08 28.12 -6.86
N GLU A 26 -33.57 27.60 -5.73
CA GLU A 26 -32.74 27.13 -4.65
C GLU A 26 -31.81 26.10 -5.29
N LYS A 27 -30.55 26.48 -5.48
CA LYS A 27 -29.48 25.59 -5.91
C LYS A 27 -29.27 24.61 -4.77
N SER A 28 -30.20 23.67 -4.62
CA SER A 28 -30.05 22.55 -3.74
C SER A 28 -28.86 21.78 -4.31
N ASN A 29 -27.69 22.00 -3.71
CA ASN A 29 -26.57 21.10 -3.80
C ASN A 29 -27.01 19.81 -3.09
N LYS A 30 -27.99 19.10 -3.66
CA LYS A 30 -28.32 17.73 -3.32
C LYS A 30 -27.06 16.96 -3.66
N LYS A 31 -26.21 16.76 -2.65
CA LYS A 31 -25.22 15.69 -2.64
C LYS A 31 -26.03 14.46 -2.98
N LYS A 32 -25.96 14.01 -4.24
CA LYS A 32 -26.57 12.75 -4.67
C LYS A 32 -26.18 11.72 -3.62
N ASP A 33 -27.16 11.06 -3.04
CA ASP A 33 -26.92 9.92 -2.16
C ASP A 33 -25.95 9.03 -2.90
N LYS A 34 -24.73 8.97 -2.37
CA LYS A 34 -23.66 8.22 -2.99
C LYS A 34 -24.08 6.77 -2.85
N GLY A 35 -24.51 6.17 -3.96
CA GLY A 35 -24.79 4.74 -4.04
C GLY A 35 -23.70 3.96 -3.34
N LEU A 36 -24.08 2.88 -2.67
CA LEU A 36 -23.13 2.08 -1.90
C LEU A 36 -21.94 1.71 -2.79
N PRO A 37 -20.71 1.75 -2.25
CA PRO A 37 -19.50 1.43 -3.02
C PRO A 37 -19.65 0.08 -3.72
N TRP A 38 -19.18 -0.05 -4.96
CA TRP A 38 -19.32 -1.26 -5.78
C TRP A 38 -18.88 -2.58 -5.08
N TRP A 39 -17.88 -2.52 -4.19
CA TRP A 39 -17.44 -3.65 -3.35
C TRP A 39 -18.52 -4.15 -2.36
N VAL A 40 -19.52 -3.33 -2.05
CA VAL A 40 -20.61 -3.67 -1.13
C VAL A 40 -21.62 -4.61 -1.79
N GLU A 41 -21.93 -4.41 -3.06
CA GLU A 41 -22.79 -5.32 -3.83
C GLU A 41 -22.19 -6.73 -3.86
N PHE A 42 -20.87 -6.83 -4.05
CA PHE A 42 -20.14 -8.09 -3.99
C PHE A 42 -20.25 -8.79 -2.62
N LEU A 43 -20.09 -8.05 -1.52
CA LEU A 43 -20.21 -8.58 -0.15
C LEU A 43 -21.63 -9.03 0.19
N PHE A 44 -22.64 -8.38 -0.38
CA PHE A 44 -24.03 -8.81 -0.21
C PHE A 44 -24.36 -10.06 -1.02
N VAL A 45 -23.93 -10.15 -2.28
CA VAL A 45 -24.31 -11.23 -3.19
C VAL A 45 -23.59 -12.55 -2.89
N GLN A 46 -22.31 -12.51 -2.53
CA GLN A 46 -21.52 -13.74 -2.37
C GLN A 46 -21.32 -14.20 -0.92
N ILE A 47 -21.36 -13.26 0.04
CA ILE A 47 -20.98 -13.51 1.44
C ILE A 47 -22.16 -13.32 2.40
N GLY A 48 -23.26 -12.68 1.96
CA GLY A 48 -24.44 -12.46 2.80
C GLY A 48 -24.16 -11.56 4.00
N LEU A 49 -23.51 -10.42 3.78
CA LEU A 49 -23.05 -9.55 4.85
C LEU A 49 -24.23 -8.92 5.64
N PRO A 50 -24.32 -9.10 6.97
CA PRO A 50 -25.37 -8.48 7.78
C PRO A 50 -25.19 -6.96 7.91
N ASP A 51 -26.30 -6.21 7.84
CA ASP A 51 -26.35 -4.74 7.87
C ASP A 51 -25.59 -4.10 9.06
N LYS A 52 -25.57 -4.78 10.21
CA LYS A 52 -24.86 -4.34 11.41
C LYS A 52 -23.34 -4.27 11.20
N LEU A 53 -22.76 -5.13 10.36
CA LEU A 53 -21.34 -5.08 10.00
C LEU A 53 -21.06 -3.92 9.04
N LEU A 54 -21.97 -3.66 8.11
CA LEU A 54 -21.86 -2.55 7.16
C LEU A 54 -21.79 -1.20 7.86
N ILE A 55 -22.67 -0.97 8.84
CA ILE A 55 -22.67 0.25 9.63
C ILE A 55 -21.35 0.41 10.41
N LYS A 56 -20.81 -0.68 10.98
CA LYS A 56 -19.51 -0.68 11.66
C LYS A 56 -18.37 -0.34 10.71
N ILE A 57 -18.32 -0.95 9.52
CA ILE A 57 -17.30 -0.70 8.50
C ILE A 57 -17.37 0.74 8.00
N LEU A 58 -18.57 1.28 7.77
CA LEU A 58 -18.76 2.66 7.35
C LEU A 58 -18.31 3.66 8.44
N LYS A 59 -18.62 3.37 9.70
CA LYS A 59 -18.17 4.19 10.85
C LYS A 59 -16.66 4.14 11.02
N ALA A 60 -16.06 2.96 10.93
CA ALA A 60 -14.61 2.76 10.99
C ALA A 60 -13.90 3.46 9.81
N LYS A 61 -14.44 3.34 8.59
CA LYS A 61 -13.95 4.03 7.39
C LYS A 61 -14.02 5.55 7.52
N LYS A 62 -15.08 6.08 8.16
CA LYS A 62 -15.21 7.52 8.41
C LYS A 62 -14.13 8.00 9.37
N GLN A 63 -13.94 7.29 10.49
CA GLN A 63 -12.90 7.62 11.48
C GLN A 63 -11.50 7.52 10.86
N SER A 64 -11.19 6.42 10.17
CA SER A 64 -9.86 6.26 9.54
C SER A 64 -9.59 7.34 8.51
N LYS A 65 -10.59 7.74 7.71
CA LYS A 65 -10.45 8.85 6.77
C LYS A 65 -10.17 10.20 7.45
N GLU A 66 -10.70 10.40 8.65
CA GLU A 66 -10.48 11.62 9.45
C GLU A 66 -9.06 11.65 10.04
N PHE A 67 -8.58 10.53 10.57
CA PHE A 67 -7.19 10.37 11.01
C PHE A 67 -6.19 10.54 9.86
N ILE A 68 -6.44 9.86 8.73
CA ILE A 68 -5.64 9.98 7.52
C ILE A 68 -5.60 11.46 7.09
N LYS A 69 -6.75 12.14 6.95
CA LYS A 69 -6.81 13.57 6.57
C LYS A 69 -5.95 14.48 7.45
N ASN A 70 -5.88 14.20 8.76
CA ASN A 70 -5.12 14.99 9.71
C ASN A 70 -3.60 14.69 9.70
N GLU A 71 -3.18 13.43 9.48
CA GLU A 71 -1.78 12.98 9.61
C GLU A 71 -1.10 12.49 8.33
N ASN A 72 -1.74 12.68 7.17
CA ASN A 72 -1.32 12.17 5.85
C ASN A 72 0.18 12.28 5.54
N LYS A 73 0.79 13.43 5.83
CA LYS A 73 2.19 13.69 5.47
C LYS A 73 3.17 12.81 6.26
N SER A 74 2.86 12.50 7.52
CA SER A 74 3.72 11.70 8.41
C SER A 74 3.68 10.21 8.05
N LEU A 75 2.48 9.66 7.83
CA LEU A 75 2.34 8.25 7.48
C LEU A 75 2.95 7.94 6.11
N ILE A 76 2.71 8.81 5.11
CA ILE A 76 3.29 8.63 3.77
C ILE A 76 4.82 8.67 3.84
N THR A 77 5.40 9.63 4.56
CA THR A 77 6.87 9.73 4.70
C THR A 77 7.44 8.51 5.43
N LEU A 78 6.79 8.00 6.47
CA LEU A 78 7.19 6.77 7.16
C LEU A 78 7.21 5.56 6.21
N PHE A 79 6.17 5.38 5.40
CA PHE A 79 6.12 4.29 4.42
C PHE A 79 7.26 4.41 3.40
N PHE A 80 7.54 5.62 2.89
CA PHE A 80 8.67 5.86 2.00
C PHE A 80 10.01 5.48 2.65
N VAL A 81 10.25 5.86 3.90
CA VAL A 81 11.48 5.51 4.63
C VAL A 81 11.61 3.99 4.76
N ILE A 82 10.55 3.29 5.18
CA ILE A 82 10.56 1.82 5.34
C ILE A 82 10.84 1.15 3.99
N THR A 83 10.19 1.59 2.91
CA THR A 83 10.41 1.03 1.56
C THR A 83 11.85 1.23 1.10
N THR A 84 12.43 2.42 1.32
CA THR A 84 13.83 2.65 0.99
C THR A 84 14.77 1.75 1.79
N LEU A 85 14.57 1.61 3.10
CA LEU A 85 15.38 0.72 3.93
C LEU A 85 15.28 -0.75 3.49
N ALA A 86 14.08 -1.21 3.17
CA ALA A 86 13.85 -2.57 2.68
C ALA A 86 14.55 -2.81 1.32
N TYR A 87 14.54 -1.84 0.43
CA TYR A 87 15.22 -1.93 -0.87
C TYR A 87 16.75 -2.02 -0.73
N PHE A 88 17.35 -1.26 0.20
CA PHE A 88 18.80 -1.28 0.43
C PHE A 88 19.27 -2.43 1.34
N TYR A 89 18.37 -3.09 2.06
CA TYR A 89 18.70 -4.22 2.94
C TYR A 89 19.57 -5.31 2.28
N PRO A 90 19.26 -5.83 1.07
CA PRO A 90 20.10 -6.85 0.43
C PRO A 90 21.53 -6.36 0.17
N VAL A 91 21.71 -5.08 -0.20
CA VAL A 91 23.04 -4.48 -0.44
C VAL A 91 23.85 -4.42 0.86
N ILE A 92 23.22 -4.01 1.96
CA ILE A 92 23.84 -3.99 3.29
C ILE A 92 24.22 -5.41 3.72
N LYS A 93 23.32 -6.38 3.55
CA LYS A 93 23.55 -7.78 3.89
C LYS A 93 24.70 -8.38 3.07
N HIS A 94 24.71 -8.15 1.77
CA HIS A 94 25.78 -8.61 0.89
C HIS A 94 27.15 -8.04 1.30
N THR A 95 27.19 -6.75 1.63
CA THR A 95 28.43 -6.09 2.09
C THR A 95 28.92 -6.64 3.42
N LYS A 96 28.01 -6.91 4.37
CA LYS A 96 28.35 -7.54 5.65
C LYS A 96 28.94 -8.92 5.48
N ASN A 97 28.28 -9.80 4.73
CA ASN A 97 28.77 -11.16 4.48
C ASN A 97 30.16 -11.15 3.83
N LYS A 98 30.40 -10.22 2.90
CA LYS A 98 31.70 -10.06 2.24
C LYS A 98 32.79 -9.62 3.22
N LEU A 99 32.47 -8.66 4.10
CA LEU A 99 33.39 -8.20 5.13
C LEU A 99 33.72 -9.33 6.13
N ASP A 100 32.70 -10.07 6.57
CA ASP A 100 32.87 -11.22 7.47
C ASP A 100 33.75 -12.29 6.83
N CYS A 101 33.55 -12.58 5.55
CA CYS A 101 34.44 -13.48 4.80
C CYS A 101 35.89 -12.97 4.79
N GLU A 102 36.12 -11.69 4.47
CA GLU A 102 37.48 -11.12 4.40
C GLU A 102 38.20 -11.27 5.76
N VAL A 103 37.49 -11.03 6.86
CA VAL A 103 38.03 -11.20 8.22
C VAL A 103 38.38 -12.66 8.52
N ILE A 104 37.49 -13.60 8.19
CA ILE A 104 37.71 -15.03 8.39
C ILE A 104 38.90 -15.52 7.55
N ALA A 105 38.95 -15.14 6.28
CA ALA A 105 40.01 -15.51 5.35
C ALA A 105 41.37 -14.95 5.79
N ARG A 106 41.40 -13.68 6.24
CA ARG A 106 42.60 -13.05 6.79
C ARG A 106 43.13 -13.81 8.00
N ASN A 107 42.25 -14.16 8.94
CA ASN A 107 42.62 -14.93 10.14
C ASN A 107 43.14 -16.32 9.77
N TYR A 108 42.52 -16.98 8.78
CA TYR A 108 42.99 -18.26 8.27
C TYR A 108 44.39 -18.17 7.65
N ILE A 109 44.63 -17.19 6.77
CA ILE A 109 45.94 -16.97 6.13
C ILE A 109 47.03 -16.69 7.18
N ILE A 110 46.75 -15.82 8.16
CA ILE A 110 47.69 -15.47 9.23
C ILE A 110 48.02 -16.67 10.12
N LYS A 111 47.02 -17.52 10.42
CA LYS A 111 47.19 -18.69 11.29
C LYS A 111 47.89 -19.84 10.60
N ASN A 112 47.63 -20.06 9.31
CA ASN A 112 48.10 -21.24 8.58
C ASN A 112 49.41 -21.01 7.80
N LYS A 113 49.69 -19.78 7.34
CA LYS A 113 50.98 -19.45 6.73
C LYS A 113 51.92 -18.90 7.79
N ASN A 114 53.19 -19.34 7.78
CA ASN A 114 54.25 -18.63 8.49
C ASN A 114 54.32 -17.20 7.94
N THR A 115 53.75 -16.25 8.68
CA THR A 115 53.60 -14.83 8.33
C THR A 115 54.91 -14.06 8.24
N ILE A 116 56.03 -14.75 8.47
CA ILE A 116 57.40 -14.24 8.36
C ILE A 116 57.66 -13.93 6.87
N GLY A 117 57.32 -12.71 6.44
CA GLY A 117 57.61 -12.17 5.12
C GLY A 117 56.41 -11.68 4.31
N ILE A 118 55.15 -11.96 4.69
CA ILE A 118 53.97 -11.52 3.93
C ILE A 118 53.52 -10.13 4.38
N ASN A 119 53.41 -9.19 3.45
CA ASN A 119 52.94 -7.83 3.75
C ASN A 119 51.42 -7.82 4.04
N ASN A 120 50.97 -6.93 4.91
CA ASN A 120 49.57 -6.77 5.27
C ASN A 120 48.66 -6.44 4.06
N ARG A 121 49.21 -5.75 3.05
CA ARG A 121 48.51 -5.46 1.78
C ARG A 121 48.27 -6.73 0.96
N GLU A 122 49.22 -7.64 0.96
CA GLU A 122 49.18 -8.90 0.22
C GLU A 122 48.20 -9.88 0.87
N ILE A 123 48.20 -9.95 2.21
CA ILE A 123 47.19 -10.69 2.97
C ILE A 123 45.79 -10.20 2.62
N ARG A 124 45.59 -8.88 2.51
CA ARG A 124 44.30 -8.30 2.13
C ARG A 124 43.87 -8.68 0.71
N MET A 125 44.80 -8.65 -0.24
CA MET A 125 44.54 -9.07 -1.62
C MET A 125 44.10 -10.54 -1.67
N LEU A 126 44.84 -11.42 -1.00
CA LEU A 126 44.55 -12.85 -0.94
C LEU A 126 43.21 -13.13 -0.24
N SER A 127 42.93 -12.48 0.89
CA SER A 127 41.64 -12.65 1.58
C SER A 127 40.46 -12.19 0.73
N THR A 128 40.62 -11.11 -0.05
CA THR A 128 39.57 -10.68 -0.96
C THR A 128 39.36 -11.66 -2.10
N ASN A 129 40.43 -12.11 -2.77
CA ASN A 129 40.33 -13.05 -3.90
C ASN A 129 39.69 -14.37 -3.47
N PHE A 130 40.07 -14.89 -2.29
CA PHE A 130 39.46 -16.08 -1.72
C PHE A 130 37.95 -15.93 -1.50
N CYS A 131 37.52 -14.78 -0.96
CA CYS A 131 36.10 -14.48 -0.76
C CYS A 131 35.30 -14.28 -2.05
N TYR A 132 35.98 -14.10 -3.19
CA TYR A 132 35.36 -14.10 -4.51
C TYR A 132 35.40 -15.47 -5.20
N GLY A 133 35.87 -16.52 -4.52
CA GLY A 133 35.96 -17.87 -5.07
C GLY A 133 37.27 -18.17 -5.81
N GLY A 134 38.32 -17.36 -5.60
CA GLY A 134 39.66 -17.66 -6.13
C GLY A 134 40.35 -18.77 -5.34
N GLU A 135 40.97 -19.72 -6.04
CA GLU A 135 41.73 -20.85 -5.46
C GLU A 135 43.16 -20.48 -5.03
N GLU A 136 43.58 -19.21 -5.21
CA GLU A 136 44.95 -18.72 -5.02
C GLU A 136 45.55 -18.96 -3.61
N ILE A 137 44.72 -19.26 -2.59
CA ILE A 137 45.24 -19.62 -1.27
C ILE A 137 46.04 -20.92 -1.31
N TYR A 138 45.60 -21.91 -2.10
CA TYR A 138 46.19 -23.25 -2.21
C TYR A 138 47.44 -23.26 -3.10
N GLU A 139 47.51 -22.40 -4.12
CA GLU A 139 48.68 -22.32 -5.02
C GLU A 139 49.94 -21.84 -4.31
N ILE A 140 49.81 -20.95 -3.31
CA ILE A 140 50.95 -20.48 -2.51
C ILE A 140 51.48 -21.57 -1.56
N GLU A 141 50.64 -22.53 -1.15
CA GLU A 141 51.07 -23.70 -0.37
C GLU A 141 51.99 -24.61 -1.22
N ASN A 142 51.71 -24.70 -2.53
CA ASN A 142 52.47 -25.50 -3.49
C ASN A 142 53.79 -24.87 -3.95
N LEU A 143 54.02 -23.56 -3.73
CA LEU A 143 55.26 -22.87 -4.12
C LEU A 143 56.40 -22.98 -3.08
N LYS A 144 56.12 -23.53 -1.89
CA LYS A 144 57.11 -23.72 -0.81
C LYS A 144 57.60 -25.17 -0.66
N ASN A 145 57.20 -26.07 -1.55
CA ASN A 145 57.69 -27.45 -1.60
C ASN A 145 58.84 -27.60 -2.60
#